data_AF-A0AAE4G3L3-F1
#
_entry.id   AF-A0AAE4G3L3-F1
#
_cell.length_a   1.000
_cell.length_b   1.000
_cell.length_c   1.000
_cell.angle_alpha   90.00
_cell.angle_beta   90.00
_cell.angle_gamma   90.00
#
_symmetry.space_group_name_H-M   'P 1'
#
loop_
_entity.id
_entity.type
_entity.pdbx_description
1 polymer ?
#
loop_
_entity_poly.entity_id
_entity_poly.type
_entity_poly.pdbx_seq_one_letter_code
_entity_poly.pdbx_strand_id
1 'polypeptide(L)'
;WLRTWALAGVAEALAQAGVIDGALKIVSVMNDPISRSRALSPVIKDLVRKGSSDDAVEAMRAELGWVRGVAERRDAAGCYATLAEACADVSDLVDSESTIRGQWLGLARSALARSWLFGASVWDHFDILMRVAPELAVQLVDERILADPEQGTAPESDPDLGPEGPGGDTGSYR
;
A
#
# COMPACT_ATOMS: atom_id res chain seq x y z
N TRP A 1 -7.20 1.64 -23.40
CA TRP A 1 -5.90 0.97 -23.16
C TRP A 1 -4.78 1.57 -24.00
N LEU A 2 -4.70 1.35 -25.32
CA LEU A 2 -3.55 1.84 -26.12
C LEU A 2 -3.33 3.37 -26.05
N ARG A 3 -4.41 4.16 -26.05
CA ARG A 3 -4.32 5.63 -25.96
C ARG A 3 -3.71 6.11 -24.63
N THR A 4 -4.11 5.51 -23.50
CA THR A 4 -3.62 5.91 -22.18
C THR A 4 -2.15 5.58 -21.99
N TRP A 5 -1.69 4.42 -22.48
CA TRP A 5 -0.28 4.06 -22.48
C TRP A 5 0.56 4.97 -23.38
N ALA A 6 0.05 5.33 -24.56
CA ALA A 6 0.72 6.29 -25.43
C ALA A 6 0.86 7.68 -24.76
N LEU A 7 -0.18 8.17 -24.09
CA LEU A 7 -0.12 9.43 -23.35
C LEU A 7 0.88 9.35 -22.19
N ALA A 8 0.93 8.25 -21.45
CA ALA A 8 1.90 8.05 -20.38
C ALA A 8 3.34 8.11 -20.91
N GLY A 9 3.63 7.42 -22.02
CA GLY A 9 4.94 7.46 -22.66
C GLY A 9 5.32 8.85 -23.18
N VAL A 10 4.34 9.62 -23.72
CA VAL A 10 4.57 11.01 -24.12
C VAL A 10 4.87 11.91 -22.91
N ALA A 11 4.13 11.75 -21.81
CA ALA A 11 4.38 12.52 -20.59
C ALA A 11 5.79 12.24 -20.03
N GLU A 12 6.19 10.98 -19.98
CA GLU A 12 7.53 10.58 -19.56
C GLU A 12 8.61 11.16 -20.49
N ALA A 13 8.47 11.03 -21.81
CA ALA A 13 9.43 11.59 -22.76
C ALA A 13 9.56 13.12 -22.64
N LEU A 14 8.45 13.82 -22.41
CA LEU A 14 8.47 15.27 -22.15
C LEU A 14 9.19 15.60 -20.84
N ALA A 15 8.94 14.84 -19.77
CA ALA A 15 9.63 15.02 -18.49
C ALA A 15 11.14 14.79 -18.64
N GLN A 16 11.55 13.73 -19.34
CA GLN A 16 12.95 13.43 -19.66
C GLN A 16 13.59 14.53 -20.52
N ALA A 17 12.84 15.15 -21.43
CA ALA A 17 13.29 16.31 -22.21
C ALA A 17 13.31 17.64 -21.41
N GLY A 18 12.75 17.66 -20.19
CA GLY A 18 12.67 18.86 -19.34
C GLY A 18 11.49 19.77 -19.65
N VAL A 19 10.57 19.32 -20.49
CA VAL A 19 9.34 20.02 -20.84
C VAL A 19 8.27 19.71 -19.79
N ILE A 20 8.50 20.19 -18.57
CA ILE A 20 7.73 19.83 -17.38
C ILE A 20 6.25 20.18 -17.50
N ASP A 21 5.93 21.42 -17.87
CA ASP A 21 4.54 21.86 -18.04
C ASP A 21 3.80 21.01 -19.09
N GLY A 22 4.52 20.61 -20.14
CA GLY A 22 3.99 19.72 -21.17
C GLY A 22 3.69 18.33 -20.61
N ALA A 23 4.62 17.75 -19.85
CA ALA A 23 4.44 16.44 -19.22
C ALA A 23 3.24 16.43 -18.26
N LEU A 24 3.16 17.40 -17.35
CA LEU A 24 2.06 17.53 -16.39
C LEU A 24 0.73 17.80 -17.07
N LYS A 25 0.71 18.56 -18.18
CA LYS A 25 -0.50 18.77 -18.98
C LYS A 25 -0.99 17.49 -19.66
N ILE A 26 -0.08 16.63 -20.13
CA ILE A 26 -0.47 15.33 -20.70
C ILE A 26 -1.06 14.42 -19.61
N VAL A 27 -0.48 14.38 -18.41
CA VAL A 27 -1.04 13.65 -17.27
C VAL A 27 -2.43 14.20 -16.91
N SER A 28 -2.60 15.52 -16.85
CA SER A 28 -3.85 16.13 -16.36
C SER A 28 -5.06 15.91 -17.27
N VAL A 29 -4.85 15.64 -18.56
CA VAL A 29 -5.94 15.30 -19.51
C VAL A 29 -6.30 13.81 -19.53
N MET A 30 -5.62 12.98 -18.74
CA MET A 30 -5.98 11.58 -18.57
C MET A 30 -7.20 11.47 -17.65
N ASN A 31 -8.26 10.82 -18.14
CA ASN A 31 -9.51 10.67 -17.39
C ASN A 31 -9.56 9.42 -16.50
N ASP A 32 -8.77 8.40 -16.84
CA ASP A 32 -8.69 7.16 -16.05
C ASP A 32 -7.76 7.36 -14.85
N PRO A 33 -8.24 7.31 -13.60
CA PRO A 33 -7.45 7.65 -12.41
C PRO A 33 -6.20 6.77 -12.25
N ILE A 34 -6.32 5.46 -12.48
CA ILE A 34 -5.20 4.52 -12.33
C ILE A 34 -4.11 4.79 -13.37
N SER A 35 -4.50 4.94 -14.65
CA SER A 35 -3.55 5.27 -15.72
C SER A 35 -2.88 6.63 -15.47
N ARG A 36 -3.63 7.61 -14.94
CA ARG A 36 -3.12 8.93 -14.61
C ARG A 36 -2.08 8.89 -13.48
N SER A 37 -2.36 8.19 -12.37
CA SER A 37 -1.38 7.98 -11.29
C SER A 37 -0.11 7.26 -11.77
N ARG A 38 -0.27 6.26 -12.64
CA ARG A 38 0.87 5.54 -13.26
C ARG A 38 1.71 6.44 -14.17
N ALA A 39 1.07 7.32 -14.94
CA ALA A 39 1.78 8.26 -15.81
C ALA A 39 2.48 9.38 -15.02
N LEU A 40 1.93 9.81 -13.89
CA LEU A 40 2.55 10.83 -13.04
C LEU A 40 3.85 10.32 -12.39
N SER A 41 3.89 9.05 -12.00
CA SER A 41 4.99 8.45 -11.25
C SER A 41 6.39 8.66 -11.89
N PRO A 42 6.63 8.33 -13.18
CA PRO A 42 7.91 8.61 -13.84
C PRO A 42 8.18 10.11 -14.00
N VAL A 43 7.15 10.92 -14.27
CA VAL A 43 7.29 12.40 -14.40
C VAL A 43 7.82 13.00 -13.10
N ILE A 44 7.30 12.58 -11.95
CA ILE A 44 7.75 13.03 -10.63
C ILE A 44 9.19 12.59 -10.36
N LYS A 45 9.55 11.34 -10.66
CA LYS A 45 10.93 10.85 -10.50
C LYS A 45 11.92 11.68 -11.32
N ASP A 46 11.57 12.01 -12.56
CA ASP A 46 12.43 12.78 -13.45
C ASP A 46 12.55 14.26 -13.03
N LEU A 47 11.47 14.85 -12.49
CA LEU A 47 11.51 16.17 -11.87
C LEU A 47 12.52 16.22 -10.73
N VAL A 48 12.45 15.26 -9.80
CA VAL A 48 13.36 15.21 -8.65
C VAL A 48 14.81 15.01 -9.10
N ARG A 49 15.06 14.11 -10.07
CA ARG A 49 16.42 13.91 -10.63
C ARG A 49 17.01 15.16 -11.25
N LYS A 50 16.18 16.09 -11.72
CA LYS A 50 16.60 17.37 -12.31
C LYS A 50 16.73 18.50 -11.29
N GLY A 51 16.48 18.23 -10.01
CA GLY A 51 16.54 19.22 -8.93
C GLY A 51 15.24 19.99 -8.74
N SER A 52 14.18 19.72 -9.51
CA SER A 52 12.86 20.36 -9.38
C SER A 52 12.02 19.69 -8.28
N SER A 53 12.56 19.64 -7.06
CA SER A 53 11.94 18.93 -5.94
C SER A 53 10.64 19.56 -5.46
N ASP A 54 10.58 20.88 -5.37
CA ASP A 54 9.38 21.58 -4.90
C ASP A 54 8.23 21.43 -5.92
N ASP A 55 8.52 21.58 -7.21
CA ASP A 55 7.53 21.35 -8.28
C ASP A 55 7.00 19.90 -8.26
N ALA A 56 7.88 18.93 -8.02
CA ALA A 56 7.49 17.54 -7.87
C ALA A 56 6.57 17.30 -6.66
N VAL A 57 6.88 17.91 -5.51
CA VAL A 57 6.03 17.82 -4.31
C VAL A 57 4.66 18.45 -4.57
N GLU A 58 4.61 19.63 -5.18
CA GLU A 58 3.35 20.31 -5.50
C GLU A 58 2.51 19.52 -6.51
N ALA A 59 3.14 18.98 -7.56
CA ALA A 59 2.46 18.12 -8.53
C ALA A 59 1.89 16.84 -7.87
N MET A 60 2.65 16.21 -6.97
CA MET A 60 2.17 15.04 -6.22
C MET A 60 1.00 15.39 -5.29
N ARG A 61 1.07 16.52 -4.58
CA ARG A 61 -0.02 17.01 -3.71
C ARG A 61 -1.29 17.31 -4.52
N ALA A 62 -1.14 17.96 -5.68
CA ALA A 62 -2.24 18.25 -6.57
C ALA A 62 -2.93 16.95 -7.05
N GLU A 63 -2.16 15.93 -7.41
CA GLU A 63 -2.73 14.65 -7.83
C GLU A 63 -3.43 13.90 -6.70
N LEU A 64 -2.85 13.87 -5.49
CA LEU A 64 -3.53 13.31 -4.31
C LEU A 64 -4.86 14.03 -4.03
N GLY A 65 -4.90 15.35 -4.25
CA GLY A 65 -6.13 16.14 -4.18
C GLY A 65 -7.14 15.79 -5.27
N TRP A 66 -6.67 15.60 -6.51
CA TRP A 66 -7.51 15.22 -7.64
C TRP A 66 -8.13 13.82 -7.46
N VAL A 67 -7.34 12.82 -7.06
CA VAL A 67 -7.84 11.45 -6.79
C VAL A 67 -8.94 11.48 -5.72
N ARG A 68 -8.78 12.31 -4.68
CA ARG A 68 -9.81 12.52 -3.65
C ARG A 68 -11.11 13.10 -4.23
N GLY A 69 -11.02 14.01 -5.19
CA GLY A 69 -12.17 14.75 -5.73
C GLY A 69 -12.91 14.06 -6.88
N VAL A 70 -12.25 13.13 -7.59
CA VAL A 70 -12.76 12.62 -8.88
C VAL A 70 -13.00 11.10 -8.90
N ALA A 71 -12.24 10.31 -8.14
CA ALA A 71 -12.38 8.86 -8.21
C ALA A 71 -13.73 8.38 -7.62
N GLU A 72 -14.51 7.61 -8.38
CA GLU A 72 -15.56 6.76 -7.80
C GLU A 72 -14.92 5.83 -6.75
N ARG A 73 -15.65 5.56 -5.68
CA ARG A 73 -15.15 5.01 -4.38
C ARG A 73 -14.27 3.74 -4.48
N ARG A 74 -14.25 3.03 -5.62
CA ARG A 74 -13.59 1.72 -5.80
C ARG A 74 -12.17 1.79 -6.40
N ASP A 75 -11.84 2.76 -7.25
CA ASP A 75 -10.51 2.82 -7.90
C ASP A 75 -9.49 3.67 -7.13
N ALA A 76 -9.95 4.42 -6.12
CA ALA A 76 -9.11 5.29 -5.30
C ALA A 76 -8.00 4.52 -4.55
N ALA A 77 -8.29 3.31 -4.07
CA ALA A 77 -7.35 2.47 -3.34
C ALA A 77 -6.07 2.20 -4.15
N GLY A 78 -6.21 1.72 -5.39
CA GLY A 78 -5.08 1.44 -6.29
C GLY A 78 -4.34 2.71 -6.73
N CYS A 79 -5.07 3.82 -6.91
CA CYS A 79 -4.45 5.12 -7.23
C CYS A 79 -3.51 5.57 -6.10
N TYR A 80 -4.01 5.55 -4.87
CA TYR A 80 -3.22 5.96 -3.71
C TYR A 80 -2.05 5.01 -3.44
N ALA A 81 -2.19 3.71 -3.68
CA ALA A 81 -1.07 2.76 -3.58
C ALA A 81 0.04 3.09 -4.59
N THR A 82 -0.33 3.31 -5.86
CA THR A 82 0.63 3.68 -6.92
C THR A 82 1.36 4.98 -6.57
N LEU A 83 0.63 5.98 -6.06
CA LEU A 83 1.24 7.26 -5.66
C LEU A 83 2.11 7.12 -4.40
N ALA A 84 1.73 6.24 -3.46
CA ALA A 84 2.54 5.95 -2.28
C ALA A 84 3.87 5.30 -2.65
N GLU A 85 3.84 4.34 -3.56
CA GLU A 85 5.03 3.69 -4.11
C GLU A 85 5.94 4.72 -4.79
N ALA A 86 5.37 5.58 -5.66
CA ALA A 86 6.15 6.62 -6.31
C ALA A 86 6.83 7.57 -5.31
N CYS A 87 6.14 7.94 -4.23
CA CYS A 87 6.72 8.77 -3.17
C CYS A 87 7.84 8.04 -2.41
N ALA A 88 7.67 6.75 -2.11
CA ALA A 88 8.69 5.94 -1.46
C ALA A 88 9.94 5.82 -2.34
N ASP A 89 9.76 5.48 -3.63
CA ASP A 89 10.86 5.39 -4.58
C ASP A 89 11.62 6.73 -4.71
N VAL A 90 10.91 7.85 -4.69
CA VAL A 90 11.54 9.18 -4.72
C VAL A 90 12.29 9.46 -3.42
N SER A 91 11.77 9.05 -2.27
CA SER A 91 12.48 9.17 -0.99
C SER A 91 13.78 8.38 -0.93
N ASP A 92 13.90 7.32 -1.74
CA ASP A 92 15.11 6.50 -1.88
C ASP A 92 16.12 7.13 -2.85
N LEU A 93 15.68 8.04 -3.72
CA LEU A 93 16.55 8.77 -4.68
C LEU A 93 17.19 10.02 -4.08
N VAL A 94 16.59 10.63 -3.06
CA VAL A 94 17.07 11.86 -2.42
C VAL A 94 17.97 11.56 -1.23
N ASP A 95 18.86 12.50 -0.90
CA ASP A 95 19.78 12.37 0.22
C ASP A 95 19.06 12.10 1.55
N SER A 96 19.64 11.21 2.36
CA SER A 96 19.01 10.67 3.56
C SER A 96 18.72 11.70 4.64
N GLU A 97 19.53 12.74 4.73
CA GLU A 97 19.45 13.80 5.74
C GLU A 97 18.62 15.00 5.25
N SER A 98 18.18 14.97 3.99
CA SER A 98 17.44 16.07 3.39
C SER A 98 16.02 16.20 3.95
N THR A 99 15.59 17.43 4.16
CA THR A 99 14.20 17.73 4.58
C THR A 99 13.19 17.27 3.53
N ILE A 100 13.58 17.28 2.25
CA ILE A 100 12.75 16.82 1.14
C ILE A 100 12.45 15.32 1.23
N ARG A 101 13.39 14.50 1.71
CA ARG A 101 13.15 13.07 1.97
C ARG A 101 12.02 12.87 2.98
N GLY A 102 12.03 13.64 4.07
CA GLY A 102 10.96 13.63 5.06
C GLY A 102 9.60 13.99 4.47
N GLN A 103 9.55 14.94 3.53
CA GLN A 103 8.32 15.30 2.81
C GLN A 103 7.81 14.13 1.96
N TRP A 104 8.67 13.48 1.18
CA TRP A 104 8.31 12.32 0.36
C TRP A 104 7.84 11.14 1.19
N LEU A 105 8.53 10.82 2.29
CA LEU A 105 8.09 9.78 3.22
C LEU A 105 6.74 10.14 3.87
N GLY A 106 6.50 11.41 4.18
CA GLY A 106 5.21 11.90 4.67
C GLY A 106 4.08 11.73 3.66
N LEU A 107 4.33 12.08 2.39
CA LEU A 107 3.39 11.88 1.29
C LEU A 107 3.11 10.39 1.06
N ALA A 108 4.14 9.54 1.09
CA ALA A 108 4.03 8.10 0.92
C ALA A 108 3.15 7.48 2.01
N ARG A 109 3.42 7.76 3.29
CA ARG A 109 2.57 7.33 4.42
C ARG A 109 1.14 7.82 4.28
N SER A 110 0.96 9.08 3.90
CA SER A 110 -0.36 9.69 3.74
C SER A 110 -1.15 9.05 2.61
N ALA A 111 -0.52 8.75 1.48
CA ALA A 111 -1.12 8.06 0.35
C ALA A 111 -1.44 6.60 0.73
N LEU A 112 -0.52 5.88 1.35
CA LEU A 112 -0.72 4.50 1.79
C LEU A 112 -1.91 4.38 2.76
N ALA A 113 -2.01 5.27 3.75
CA ALA A 113 -3.14 5.32 4.66
C ALA A 113 -4.48 5.55 3.94
N ARG A 114 -4.49 6.39 2.90
CA ARG A 114 -5.69 6.59 2.07
C ARG A 114 -6.01 5.35 1.25
N SER A 115 -5.01 4.66 0.71
CA SER A 115 -5.21 3.41 -0.02
C SER A 115 -5.99 2.40 0.84
N TRP A 116 -5.60 2.24 2.11
CA TRP A 116 -6.30 1.39 3.08
C TRP A 116 -7.70 1.90 3.42
N LEU A 117 -7.86 3.21 3.61
CA LEU A 117 -9.17 3.82 3.86
C LEU A 117 -10.18 3.53 2.73
N PHE A 118 -9.68 3.41 1.49
CA PHE A 118 -10.49 3.07 0.31
C PHE A 118 -10.57 1.55 0.03
N GLY A 119 -10.04 0.70 0.92
CA GLY A 119 -10.25 -0.75 0.90
C GLY A 119 -9.08 -1.60 0.41
N ALA A 120 -7.89 -1.04 0.18
CA ALA A 120 -6.70 -1.86 -0.04
C ALA A 120 -6.29 -2.62 1.24
N SER A 121 -5.81 -3.85 1.08
CA SER A 121 -5.20 -4.57 2.19
C SER A 121 -3.86 -3.93 2.57
N VAL A 122 -3.58 -3.88 3.87
CA VAL A 122 -2.25 -3.51 4.39
C VAL A 122 -1.19 -4.45 3.85
N TRP A 123 -1.52 -5.74 3.75
CA TRP A 123 -0.59 -6.80 3.35
C TRP A 123 -0.24 -6.76 1.86
N ASP A 124 -1.11 -6.22 1.00
CA ASP A 124 -0.84 -6.09 -0.45
C ASP A 124 0.28 -5.09 -0.75
N HIS A 125 0.54 -4.16 0.18
CA HIS A 125 1.50 -3.06 0.03
C HIS A 125 2.46 -2.98 1.24
N PHE A 126 2.71 -4.13 1.87
CA PHE A 126 3.52 -4.21 3.08
C PHE A 126 4.99 -3.85 2.82
N ASP A 127 5.48 -4.06 1.61
CA ASP A 127 6.81 -3.63 1.16
C ASP A 127 6.95 -2.10 1.16
N ILE A 128 5.90 -1.37 0.79
CA ILE A 128 5.85 0.09 0.88
C ILE A 128 5.87 0.48 2.36
N LEU A 129 5.08 -0.21 3.19
CA LEU A 129 5.02 0.05 4.63
C LEU A 129 6.38 -0.14 5.31
N MET A 130 7.11 -1.21 4.99
CA MET A 130 8.47 -1.46 5.49
C MET A 130 9.45 -0.33 5.13
N ARG A 131 9.30 0.26 3.95
CA ARG A 131 10.15 1.39 3.52
C ARG A 131 9.78 2.68 4.23
N VAL A 132 8.48 2.96 4.38
CA VAL A 132 8.02 4.28 4.84
C VAL A 132 7.78 4.33 6.35
N ALA A 133 7.40 3.25 7.01
CA ALA A 133 7.16 3.21 8.46
C ALA A 133 7.52 1.83 9.03
N PRO A 134 8.82 1.47 9.05
CA PRO A 134 9.29 0.14 9.45
C PRO A 134 8.86 -0.23 10.88
N GLU A 135 8.79 0.73 11.81
CA GLU A 135 8.38 0.47 13.18
C GLU A 135 6.92 0.00 13.25
N LEU A 136 6.04 0.63 12.48
CA LEU A 136 4.63 0.23 12.38
C LEU A 136 4.49 -1.12 11.66
N ALA A 137 5.33 -1.38 10.66
CA ALA A 137 5.35 -2.65 9.96
C ALA A 137 5.68 -3.82 10.91
N VAL A 138 6.72 -3.67 11.74
CA VAL A 138 7.12 -4.66 12.74
C VAL A 138 6.00 -4.87 13.76
N GLN A 139 5.42 -3.78 14.29
CA GLN A 139 4.33 -3.87 15.26
C GLN A 139 3.13 -4.67 14.71
N LEU A 140 2.74 -4.45 13.45
CA LEU A 140 1.61 -5.18 12.83
C LEU A 140 1.91 -6.67 12.63
N VAL A 141 3.16 -7.03 12.36
CA VAL A 141 3.56 -8.44 12.28
C VAL A 141 3.49 -9.09 13.66
N ASP A 142 4.01 -8.42 14.69
CA ASP A 142 3.97 -8.92 16.07
C ASP A 142 2.53 -9.11 16.55
N GLU A 143 1.66 -8.11 16.35
CA GLU A 143 0.24 -8.19 16.72
C GLU A 143 -0.47 -9.34 15.98
N ARG A 144 -0.14 -9.58 14.71
CA ARG A 144 -0.72 -10.68 13.93
C ARG A 144 -0.26 -12.06 14.42
N ILE A 145 1.01 -12.21 14.79
CA ILE A 145 1.54 -13.47 15.37
C ILE A 145 0.87 -13.74 16.72
N LEU A 146 0.71 -12.73 17.56
CA LEU A 146 0.09 -12.87 18.88
C LEU A 146 -1.42 -13.15 18.81
N ALA A 147 -2.10 -12.68 17.75
CA ALA A 147 -3.52 -12.91 17.53
C ALA A 147 -3.84 -14.32 16.98
N ASP A 148 -2.84 -15.08 16.51
CA ASP A 148 -3.02 -16.43 15.95
C ASP A 148 -2.25 -17.49 16.79
N PRO A 149 -2.67 -17.78 18.04
CA PRO A 149 -1.97 -18.71 18.93
C PRO A 149 -2.16 -20.19 18.58
N GLU A 150 -3.04 -20.54 17.64
CA GLU A 150 -3.39 -21.93 17.33
C GLU A 150 -2.59 -22.52 16.17
N GLN A 151 -1.28 -22.69 16.38
CA GLN A 151 -0.55 -23.85 15.83
C GLN A 151 0.36 -24.52 16.87
N GLY A 152 0.15 -24.24 18.17
CA GLY A 152 0.83 -24.90 19.29
C GLY A 152 -0.14 -25.73 20.11
N THR A 153 -0.22 -27.04 19.79
CA THR A 153 -0.64 -28.15 20.69
C THR A 153 -1.93 -27.95 21.49
N ALA A 154 -3.03 -28.55 20.99
CA ALA A 154 -4.12 -28.97 21.86
C ALA A 154 -3.57 -29.90 22.96
N PRO A 155 -4.01 -29.78 24.23
CA PRO A 155 -3.65 -30.76 25.24
C PRO A 155 -4.33 -32.07 24.87
N GLU A 156 -3.53 -33.13 24.71
CA GLU A 156 -4.04 -34.50 24.59
C GLU A 156 -5.01 -34.74 25.75
N SER A 157 -6.28 -34.97 25.40
CA SER A 157 -7.29 -35.37 26.37
C SER A 157 -6.95 -36.78 26.82
N ASP A 158 -6.46 -36.89 28.04
CA ASP A 158 -6.17 -38.14 28.75
C ASP A 158 -7.45 -38.99 28.83
N PRO A 159 -7.55 -40.15 28.15
CA PRO A 159 -8.75 -40.96 28.16
C PRO A 159 -8.49 -42.20 29.01
N ASP A 160 -8.51 -42.09 30.34
CA ASP A 160 -8.62 -43.27 31.18
C ASP A 160 -9.32 -43.01 32.51
N LEU A 161 -10.63 -42.72 32.44
CA LEU A 161 -11.54 -42.98 33.55
C LEU A 161 -12.60 -43.96 33.04
N GLY A 162 -12.34 -45.26 33.27
CA GLY A 162 -13.29 -46.34 33.03
C GLY A 162 -14.58 -46.15 33.86
N PRO A 163 -15.74 -46.60 33.37
CA PRO A 163 -16.99 -46.43 34.10
C PRO A 163 -17.07 -47.45 35.25
N GLU A 164 -17.12 -46.95 36.49
CA GLU A 164 -17.65 -47.66 37.65
C GLU A 164 -19.11 -48.06 37.36
N GLY A 165 -19.37 -49.36 37.21
CA GLY A 165 -20.72 -49.91 37.11
C GLY A 165 -21.17 -50.48 38.45
N PRO A 166 -22.37 -50.15 38.95
CA PRO A 166 -22.97 -50.90 40.05
C PRO A 166 -24.16 -51.73 39.56
N GLY A 167 -24.08 -53.04 39.85
CA GLY A 167 -25.18 -53.77 40.46
C GLY A 167 -26.27 -54.35 39.56
N GLY A 168 -26.43 -55.67 39.64
CA GLY A 168 -27.72 -56.33 39.52
C GLY A 168 -27.71 -57.55 38.63
N ASP A 169 -27.35 -58.71 39.18
CA ASP A 169 -27.77 -59.99 38.59
C ASP A 169 -28.31 -60.91 39.69
N THR A 170 -29.64 -61.03 39.72
CA THR A 170 -30.38 -62.06 40.43
C THR A 170 -30.97 -62.99 39.37
N GLY A 171 -30.33 -64.15 39.18
CA GLY A 171 -30.78 -65.20 38.27
C GLY A 171 -31.04 -66.51 39.01
N SER A 172 -32.30 -66.93 39.00
CA SER A 172 -32.87 -68.16 39.57
C SER A 172 -32.21 -69.47 39.13
N TYR A 173 -32.21 -70.44 40.03
CA TYR A 173 -32.10 -71.86 39.74
C TYR A 173 -33.48 -72.42 39.37
N ARG A 174 -33.58 -73.05 38.19
CA ARG A 174 -34.32 -74.30 37.94
C ARG A 174 -33.97 -74.86 36.57
#